data_AF-A0A7S0I9M5-F1
#
_entry.id   AF-A0A7S0I9M5-F1
#
_cell.length_a   1.000
_cell.length_b   1.000
_cell.length_c   1.000
_cell.angle_alpha   90.00
_cell.angle_beta   90.00
_cell.angle_gamma   90.00
#
_symmetry.space_group_name_H-M   'P 1'
#
loop_
_entity.id
_entity.type
_entity.pdbx_description
1 polymer ?
#
loop_
_entity_poly.entity_id
_entity_poly.type
_entity_poly.pdbx_seq_one_letter_code
_entity_poly.pdbx_strand_id
1 'polypeptide(L)'
;HTTHRSGGYILGFRVDPAEKLKEVFTEIEGLHKVFSANPIFGVEFSVEERAGSLSSVSVPRETDDVEIVNDGEAFKAYYAFGGEPGEKREVVFCPELGLAIEKLPEGVTIEQLWNIV
;
A
#
# COMPACT_ATOMS: atom_id res chain seq x y z
N HIS A 1 22.59 -4.26 -2.06
CA HIS A 1 21.78 -3.58 -1.02
C HIS A 1 20.31 -3.86 -1.28
N THR A 2 19.46 -3.91 -0.25
CA THR A 2 18.01 -3.90 -0.48
C THR A 2 17.57 -2.49 -0.92
N THR A 3 16.38 -2.37 -1.50
CA THR A 3 15.88 -1.07 -1.96
C THR A 3 15.57 -0.15 -0.77
N HIS A 4 15.68 1.16 -0.96
CA HIS A 4 15.32 2.14 0.09
C HIS A 4 13.88 2.01 0.55
N ARG A 5 12.98 1.64 -0.38
CA ARG A 5 11.57 1.38 -0.09
C ARG A 5 11.35 0.23 0.90
N SER A 6 12.32 -0.66 1.08
CA SER A 6 12.27 -1.77 2.03
C SER A 6 13.32 -1.66 3.16
N GLY A 7 13.83 -0.46 3.44
CA GLY A 7 14.71 -0.21 4.59
C GLY A 7 16.22 -0.17 4.28
N GLY A 8 16.64 -0.44 3.04
CA GLY A 8 18.01 -0.15 2.60
C GLY A 8 19.14 -0.92 3.31
N TYR A 9 18.94 -2.20 3.60
CA TYR A 9 19.91 -3.05 4.32
C TYR A 9 21.17 -3.38 3.50
N ILE A 10 22.29 -3.53 4.22
CA ILE A 10 23.56 -4.05 3.71
C ILE A 10 23.75 -5.47 4.23
N LEU A 11 23.80 -6.44 3.31
CA LEU A 11 24.00 -7.85 3.61
C LEU A 11 25.38 -8.28 3.11
N GLY A 12 26.23 -8.79 4.00
CA GLY A 12 27.57 -9.28 3.68
C GLY A 12 27.60 -10.81 3.65
N PHE A 13 28.27 -11.38 2.64
CA PHE A 13 28.36 -12.82 2.44
C PHE A 13 29.82 -13.25 2.26
N ARG A 14 30.15 -14.45 2.76
CA ARG A 14 31.45 -15.09 2.60
C ARG A 14 31.26 -16.48 1.99
N VAL A 15 32.09 -16.82 1.02
CA VAL A 15 32.10 -18.12 0.35
C VAL A 15 33.54 -18.62 0.27
N ASP A 16 33.76 -19.88 0.63
CA ASP A 16 35.05 -20.55 0.55
C ASP A 16 34.94 -21.79 -0.36
N PRO A 17 35.88 -22.01 -1.30
CA PRO A 17 37.07 -21.19 -1.55
C PRO A 17 36.72 -19.88 -2.27
N ALA A 18 37.58 -18.86 -2.12
CA ALA A 18 37.29 -17.48 -2.51
C ALA A 18 37.01 -17.28 -4.01
N GLU A 19 37.49 -18.19 -4.85
CA GLU A 19 37.26 -18.19 -6.29
C GLU A 19 35.76 -18.34 -6.61
N LYS A 20 35.04 -19.18 -5.85
CA LYS A 20 33.60 -19.41 -6.04
C LYS A 20 32.75 -18.18 -5.73
N LEU A 21 33.25 -17.26 -4.90
CA LEU A 21 32.52 -16.02 -4.58
C LEU A 21 32.25 -15.20 -5.84
N LYS A 22 33.21 -15.14 -6.76
CA LYS A 22 33.07 -14.39 -8.01
C LYS A 22 32.07 -15.03 -8.96
N GLU A 23 32.07 -16.36 -9.04
CA GLU A 23 31.14 -17.13 -9.86
C GLU A 23 29.69 -16.90 -9.39
N VAL A 24 29.45 -17.08 -8.09
CA VAL A 24 28.12 -16.88 -7.48
C VAL A 24 27.66 -15.42 -7.63
N PHE A 25 28.54 -14.45 -7.42
CA PHE A 25 28.19 -13.04 -7.61
C PHE A 25 27.74 -12.74 -9.05
N THR A 26 28.47 -13.26 -10.04
CA THR A 26 28.17 -13.04 -11.46
C THR A 26 26.83 -13.68 -11.85
N GLU A 27 26.56 -14.88 -11.36
CA GLU A 27 25.29 -15.58 -11.57
C GLU A 27 24.11 -14.80 -10.99
N ILE A 28 24.22 -14.37 -9.72
CA ILE A 28 23.18 -13.59 -9.05
C ILE A 28 22.94 -12.25 -9.77
N GLU A 29 24.00 -11.57 -10.21
CA GLU A 29 23.87 -10.31 -10.95
C GLU A 29 23.15 -10.52 -12.30
N GLY A 30 23.49 -11.59 -13.02
CA GLY A 30 22.83 -11.98 -14.26
C GLY A 30 21.35 -12.27 -14.07
N LEU A 31 21.01 -13.11 -13.09
CA LEU A 31 19.63 -13.43 -12.73
C LEU A 31 18.84 -12.18 -12.34
N HIS A 32 19.43 -11.30 -11.54
CA HIS A 32 18.79 -10.05 -11.13
C HIS A 32 18.51 -9.14 -12.33
N LYS A 33 19.43 -9.03 -13.30
CA LYS A 33 19.22 -8.25 -14.54
C LYS A 33 18.06 -8.80 -15.37
N VAL A 34 18.03 -10.11 -15.58
CA VAL A 34 16.95 -10.78 -16.34
C VAL A 34 15.60 -10.60 -15.64
N PHE A 35 15.54 -10.85 -14.33
CA PHE A 35 14.34 -10.63 -13.53
C PHE A 35 13.87 -9.17 -13.58
N SER A 36 14.79 -8.21 -13.51
CA SER A 36 14.44 -6.79 -13.53
C SER A 36 13.85 -6.32 -14.87
N ALA A 37 14.17 -7.00 -15.98
CA ALA A 37 13.61 -6.69 -17.29
C ALA A 37 12.15 -7.15 -17.44
N ASN A 38 11.79 -8.29 -16.83
CA ASN A 38 10.43 -8.79 -16.80
C ASN A 38 10.14 -9.48 -15.45
N PRO A 39 9.67 -8.71 -14.44
CA PRO A 39 9.55 -9.22 -13.08
C PRO A 39 8.42 -10.23 -12.95
N ILE A 40 8.74 -11.34 -12.29
CA ILE A 40 7.75 -12.35 -11.90
C ILE A 40 7.21 -11.95 -10.53
N PHE A 41 5.98 -11.44 -10.48
CA PHE A 41 5.34 -11.02 -9.22
C PHE A 41 4.72 -12.17 -8.42
N GLY A 42 4.73 -13.39 -8.96
CA GLY A 42 4.14 -14.56 -8.30
C GLY A 42 2.61 -14.54 -8.22
N VAL A 43 1.95 -13.71 -9.02
CA VAL A 43 0.48 -13.67 -9.12
C VAL A 43 0.03 -14.78 -10.05
N GLU A 44 -0.53 -15.84 -9.48
CA GLU A 44 -1.20 -16.91 -10.23
C GLU A 44 -2.69 -16.56 -10.37
N PHE A 45 -3.24 -16.72 -11.56
CA PHE A 45 -4.66 -16.58 -11.80
C PHE A 45 -5.14 -17.70 -12.71
N SER A 46 -6.27 -18.29 -12.37
CA SER A 46 -7.07 -19.07 -13.30
C SER A 46 -8.07 -18.12 -13.97
N VAL A 47 -8.16 -18.16 -15.28
CA VAL A 47 -9.30 -17.55 -15.97
C VAL A 47 -10.47 -18.50 -15.76
N GLU A 48 -11.29 -18.22 -14.76
CA GLU A 48 -12.65 -18.77 -14.75
C GLU A 48 -13.35 -18.33 -16.04
N GLU A 49 -14.21 -19.19 -16.56
CA GLU A 49 -14.90 -19.01 -17.84
C GLU A 49 -15.33 -17.55 -18.00
N ARG A 50 -14.79 -16.90 -19.04
CA ARG A 50 -14.92 -15.48 -19.29
C ARG A 50 -16.36 -15.07 -19.02
N ALA A 51 -16.60 -14.26 -17.97
CA ALA A 51 -17.88 -13.61 -17.82
C ALA A 51 -18.23 -13.01 -19.20
N GLY A 52 -19.44 -13.29 -19.68
CA GLY A 52 -19.86 -12.97 -21.05
C GLY A 52 -19.49 -11.54 -21.43
N SER A 53 -19.24 -11.32 -22.72
CA SER A 53 -18.80 -10.03 -23.27
C SER A 53 -19.42 -8.84 -22.54
N LEU A 54 -18.57 -7.95 -22.00
CA LEU A 54 -18.98 -6.73 -21.28
C LEU A 54 -19.95 -5.85 -22.10
N SER A 55 -20.06 -6.08 -23.41
CA SER A 55 -21.04 -5.45 -24.28
C SER A 55 -22.50 -5.61 -23.82
N SER A 56 -22.83 -6.68 -23.08
CA SER A 56 -24.20 -6.88 -22.55
C SER A 56 -24.48 -6.10 -21.26
N VAL A 57 -23.45 -5.57 -20.59
CA VAL A 57 -23.54 -4.87 -19.30
C VAL A 57 -23.07 -3.41 -19.40
N SER A 58 -22.37 -3.04 -20.47
CA SER A 58 -21.89 -1.68 -20.69
C SER A 58 -23.03 -0.72 -21.03
N VAL A 59 -23.25 0.26 -20.16
CA VAL A 59 -24.10 1.43 -20.46
C VAL A 59 -23.22 2.50 -21.11
N PRO A 60 -23.72 3.25 -22.13
CA PRO A 60 -23.01 4.41 -22.65
C PRO A 60 -22.62 5.36 -21.52
N ARG A 61 -21.36 5.81 -21.50
CA ARG A 61 -20.93 6.86 -20.56
C ARG A 61 -21.67 8.14 -20.89
N GLU A 62 -22.61 8.53 -20.05
CA GLU A 62 -23.11 9.90 -20.01
C GLU A 62 -22.03 10.76 -19.35
N THR A 63 -21.45 11.68 -20.10
CA THR A 63 -20.57 12.70 -19.56
C THR A 63 -21.44 13.84 -19.08
N ASP A 64 -21.57 13.99 -17.77
CA ASP A 64 -22.13 15.21 -17.18
C ASP A 64 -21.27 16.40 -17.61
N ASP A 65 -21.91 17.52 -17.94
CA ASP A 65 -21.26 18.78 -18.32
C ASP A 65 -20.70 19.46 -17.07
N VAL A 66 -19.71 18.81 -16.45
CA VAL A 66 -19.02 19.28 -15.25
C VAL A 66 -17.63 19.76 -15.64
N GLU A 67 -17.31 20.98 -15.23
CA GLU A 67 -15.97 21.55 -15.40
C GLU A 67 -15.00 20.76 -14.49
N ILE A 68 -14.07 20.01 -15.10
CA ILE A 68 -13.04 19.27 -14.36
C ILE A 68 -12.00 20.29 -13.88
N VAL A 69 -12.22 20.83 -12.69
CA VAL A 69 -11.23 21.67 -12.01
C VAL A 69 -10.12 20.76 -11.47
N ASN A 70 -8.91 20.87 -12.02
CA ASN A 70 -7.79 20.00 -11.67
C ASN A 70 -7.03 20.58 -10.47
N ASP A 71 -7.66 20.47 -9.31
CA ASP A 71 -7.23 21.14 -8.08
C ASP A 71 -6.23 20.27 -7.29
N GLY A 72 -5.88 19.09 -7.81
CA GLY A 72 -5.09 18.08 -7.10
C GLY A 72 -5.86 17.33 -6.00
N GLU A 73 -7.12 17.68 -5.76
CA GLU A 73 -7.94 17.15 -4.66
C GLU A 73 -8.85 15.98 -5.04
N ALA A 74 -8.76 15.44 -6.26
CA ALA A 74 -9.63 14.36 -6.77
C ALA A 74 -9.61 13.10 -5.88
N PHE A 75 -8.53 12.88 -5.11
CA PHE A 75 -8.44 11.77 -4.16
C PHE A 75 -9.37 11.91 -2.94
N LYS A 76 -9.82 13.13 -2.60
CA LYS A 76 -10.69 13.37 -1.43
C LYS A 76 -12.03 12.65 -1.53
N ALA A 77 -12.56 12.53 -2.74
CA ALA A 77 -13.81 11.82 -3.01
C ALA A 77 -13.74 10.31 -2.75
N TYR A 78 -12.53 9.74 -2.66
CA TYR A 78 -12.30 8.30 -2.45
C TYR A 78 -11.79 7.95 -1.05
N TYR A 79 -11.81 8.89 -0.10
CA TYR A 79 -11.44 8.56 1.27
C TYR A 79 -12.46 7.63 1.92
N ALA A 80 -11.96 6.54 2.51
CA ALA A 80 -12.79 5.55 3.21
C ALA A 80 -13.46 6.13 4.47
N PHE A 81 -12.91 7.22 5.02
CA PHE A 81 -13.44 7.96 6.16
C PHE A 81 -13.60 9.43 5.74
N GLY A 82 -14.64 10.10 6.23
CA GLY A 82 -14.81 11.55 6.00
C GLY A 82 -13.75 12.33 6.76
N GLY A 83 -12.89 13.07 6.04
CA GLY A 83 -11.81 13.87 6.61
C GLY A 83 -10.56 13.91 5.73
N GLU A 84 -9.60 14.78 6.06
CA GLU A 84 -8.32 14.83 5.35
C GLU A 84 -7.45 13.58 5.64
N PRO A 85 -6.69 13.07 4.66
CA PRO A 85 -5.91 11.87 4.85
C PRO A 85 -4.65 12.23 5.64
N GLY A 86 -4.55 11.75 6.88
CA GLY A 86 -3.25 11.73 7.56
C GLY A 86 -3.14 12.44 8.89
N GLU A 87 -4.22 12.98 9.46
CA GLU A 87 -4.26 13.19 10.92
C GLU A 87 -4.45 11.83 11.62
N LYS A 88 -3.46 10.94 11.48
CA LYS A 88 -3.32 9.81 12.40
C LYS A 88 -2.87 10.40 13.72
N ARG A 89 -3.79 10.64 14.64
CA ARG A 89 -3.42 11.15 15.96
C ARG A 89 -2.59 10.08 16.66
N GLU A 90 -1.75 10.53 17.58
CA GLU A 90 -0.83 9.65 18.31
C GLU A 90 -1.58 8.51 19.01
N VAL A 91 -1.03 7.30 18.99
CA VAL A 91 -1.60 6.17 19.74
C VAL A 91 -1.12 6.26 21.18
N VAL A 92 -2.06 6.35 22.13
CA VAL A 92 -1.81 6.49 23.56
C VAL A 92 -2.50 5.37 24.35
N PHE A 93 -1.95 5.01 25.50
CA PHE A 93 -2.61 4.07 26.40
C PHE A 93 -3.76 4.76 27.14
N CYS A 94 -4.95 4.19 27.10
CA CYS A 94 -6.11 4.60 27.87
C CYS A 94 -6.29 3.70 29.09
N PRO A 95 -6.10 4.23 30.32
CA PRO A 95 -6.30 3.46 31.55
C PRO A 95 -7.75 3.02 31.77
N GLU A 96 -8.73 3.85 31.39
CA GLU A 96 -10.17 3.57 31.60
C GLU A 96 -10.63 2.35 30.79
N LEU A 97 -10.10 2.19 29.57
CA LEU A 97 -10.41 1.06 28.69
C LEU A 97 -9.39 -0.08 28.79
N GLY A 98 -8.20 0.18 29.35
CA GLY A 98 -7.08 -0.77 29.38
C GLY A 98 -6.51 -1.08 27.98
N LEU A 99 -6.70 -0.18 27.01
CA LEU A 99 -6.36 -0.39 25.59
C LEU A 99 -5.50 0.77 25.05
N ALA A 100 -4.75 0.50 23.99
CA ALA A 100 -4.14 1.55 23.18
C ALA A 100 -5.22 2.15 22.26
N ILE A 101 -5.42 3.46 22.34
CA ILE A 101 -6.39 4.22 21.56
C ILE A 101 -5.71 5.38 20.83
N GLU A 102 -6.38 5.91 19.83
CA GLU A 102 -5.99 7.19 19.24
C GLU A 102 -6.22 8.33 20.24
N LYS A 103 -5.27 9.29 20.32
CA LYS A 103 -5.36 10.45 21.21
C LYS A 103 -6.64 11.25 20.92
N LEU A 104 -7.42 11.51 21.97
CA LEU A 104 -8.66 12.27 21.86
C LEU A 104 -8.40 13.74 21.50
N PRO A 105 -9.36 14.42 20.83
CA PRO A 105 -9.30 15.85 20.65
C PRO A 105 -9.26 16.58 22.00
N GLU A 106 -8.67 17.78 22.02
CA GLU A 106 -8.61 18.58 23.25
C GLU A 106 -10.01 18.86 23.80
N GLY A 107 -10.20 18.58 25.10
CA GLY A 107 -11.47 18.82 25.80
C GLY A 107 -12.55 17.75 25.60
N VAL A 108 -12.28 16.68 24.85
CA VAL A 108 -13.22 15.55 24.66
C VAL A 108 -12.86 14.39 25.59
N THR A 109 -13.87 13.81 26.24
CA THR A 109 -13.70 12.61 27.09
C THR A 109 -14.22 11.35 26.40
N ILE A 110 -13.80 10.18 26.88
CA ILE A 110 -14.25 8.88 26.33
C ILE A 110 -15.75 8.70 26.51
N GLU A 111 -16.27 9.10 27.66
CA GLU A 111 -17.70 9.03 27.97
C GLU A 111 -18.55 9.84 26.99
N GLN A 112 -18.07 11.01 26.56
CA GLN A 112 -18.77 11.85 25.58
C GLN A 112 -18.87 11.19 24.19
N LEU A 113 -17.92 10.32 23.83
CA LEU A 113 -17.95 9.59 22.56
C LEU A 113 -18.87 8.37 22.60
N TRP A 114 -19.10 7.81 23.79
CA TRP A 114 -19.88 6.59 23.96
C TRP A 114 -21.35 6.86 24.28
N ASN A 115 -21.62 7.94 25.00
CA ASN A 115 -22.98 8.31 25.37
C ASN A 115 -23.65 9.05 24.21
N ILE A 116 -24.79 8.54 23.77
CA ILE A 116 -25.69 9.25 22.87
C ILE A 116 -26.61 10.11 23.74
N VAL A 117 -26.56 11.43 23.57
CA VAL A 117 -27.52 12.38 24.17
C VAL A 117 -28.69 12.57 23.21
#